data_AF-A0A9X2XF04-F1
#
_entry.id   AF-A0A9X2XF04-F1
#
_cell.length_a   1.000
_cell.length_b   1.000
_cell.length_c   1.000
_cell.angle_alpha   90.00
_cell.angle_beta   90.00
_cell.angle_gamma   90.00
#
_symmetry.space_group_name_H-M   'P 1'
#
loop_
_entity.id
_entity.type
_entity.pdbx_description
1 polymer ?
#
loop_
_entity_poly.entity_id
_entity_poly.type
_entity_poly.pdbx_seq_one_letter_code
_entity_poly.pdbx_strand_id
1 'polypeptide(L)'
;MSAQQPRIVCQFSCGAASAVATKLALAQYCATHDVQVINAFLTNEHEDNRRFLLDCQEWFGQKIVQLRDEKYGADIIQVFRRERFMKSRNGAPCTKLLKRRLLDTWKQPGNIMVFGYTAEEVDRLEDFRERNPNRPSSRL
;
A
#
# COMPACT_ATOMS: atom_id res chain seq x y z
N MET A 1 -14.40 -27.14 -9.51
CA MET A 1 -14.28 -25.82 -8.87
C MET A 1 -13.15 -25.10 -9.59
N SER A 2 -13.45 -24.10 -10.41
CA SER A 2 -12.42 -23.27 -11.04
C SER A 2 -11.63 -22.59 -9.90
N ALA A 3 -10.33 -22.87 -9.80
CA ALA A 3 -9.48 -22.17 -8.85
C ALA A 3 -9.59 -20.67 -9.16
N GLN A 4 -10.12 -19.90 -8.22
CA GLN A 4 -10.23 -18.46 -8.39
C GLN A 4 -8.81 -17.90 -8.50
N GLN A 5 -8.55 -17.13 -9.56
CA GLN A 5 -7.24 -16.50 -9.76
C GLN A 5 -6.87 -15.65 -8.54
N PRO A 6 -5.58 -15.59 -8.16
CA PRO A 6 -5.16 -14.86 -6.98
C PRO A 6 -5.46 -13.37 -7.09
N ARG A 7 -6.01 -12.77 -6.04
CA ARG A 7 -6.30 -11.33 -6.01
C ARG A 7 -5.02 -10.50 -6.13
N ILE A 8 -5.07 -9.45 -6.93
CA ILE A 8 -3.97 -8.50 -7.07
C ILE A 8 -4.26 -7.28 -6.21
N VAL A 9 -3.28 -6.88 -5.39
CA VAL A 9 -3.44 -5.78 -4.44
C VAL A 9 -2.38 -4.72 -4.70
N CYS A 10 -2.81 -3.59 -5.26
CA CYS A 10 -1.98 -2.42 -5.49
C CYS A 10 -1.91 -1.57 -4.23
N GLN A 11 -0.72 -1.47 -3.64
CA GLN A 11 -0.50 -0.63 -2.46
C GLN A 11 -0.14 0.79 -2.88
N PHE A 12 -1.16 1.61 -3.08
CA PHE A 12 -1.02 2.99 -3.55
C PHE A 12 -0.74 3.94 -2.39
N SER A 13 0.40 4.64 -2.45
CA SER A 13 0.87 5.53 -1.39
C SER A 13 0.81 7.02 -1.75
N CYS A 14 0.02 7.39 -2.76
CA CYS A 14 -0.03 8.74 -3.32
C CYS A 14 1.31 9.26 -3.88
N GLY A 15 2.24 8.36 -4.22
CA GLY A 15 3.47 8.70 -4.94
C GLY A 15 3.38 8.35 -6.42
N ALA A 16 4.09 9.10 -7.28
CA ALA A 16 4.06 8.91 -8.73
C ALA A 16 4.36 7.47 -9.18
N ALA A 17 5.41 6.84 -8.64
CA ALA A 17 5.75 5.45 -8.97
C ALA A 17 4.62 4.47 -8.60
N SER A 18 3.99 4.65 -7.44
CA SER A 18 2.86 3.81 -7.03
C SER A 18 1.60 4.06 -7.86
N ALA A 19 1.40 5.28 -8.35
CA ALA A 19 0.30 5.61 -9.25
C ALA A 19 0.45 4.89 -10.58
N VAL A 20 1.64 4.98 -11.18
CA VAL A 20 1.96 4.33 -12.46
C VAL A 20 1.90 2.81 -12.34
N ALA A 21 2.52 2.23 -11.30
CA ALA A 21 2.46 0.78 -11.05
C ALA A 21 1.02 0.28 -10.91
N THR A 22 0.16 1.05 -10.24
CA THR A 22 -1.27 0.74 -10.13
C THR A 22 -1.94 0.78 -11.50
N LYS A 23 -1.72 1.83 -12.30
CA LYS A 23 -2.31 1.95 -13.64
C LYS A 23 -1.90 0.78 -14.55
N LEU A 24 -0.63 0.39 -14.51
CA LEU A 24 -0.11 -0.76 -15.27
C LEU A 24 -0.76 -2.07 -14.80
N ALA A 25 -0.86 -2.29 -13.49
CA ALA A 25 -1.52 -3.48 -12.94
C ALA A 25 -2.98 -3.59 -13.40
N LEU A 26 -3.70 -2.46 -13.40
CA LEU A 26 -5.09 -2.42 -13.87
C LEU A 26 -5.19 -2.77 -15.35
N ALA A 27 -4.36 -2.14 -16.19
CA ALA A 27 -4.33 -2.42 -17.62
C ALA A 27 -4.02 -3.88 -17.94
N GLN A 28 -3.10 -4.49 -17.18
CA GLN A 28 -2.64 -5.86 -17.43
C GLN A 28 -3.60 -6.92 -16.89
N TYR A 29 -4.23 -6.68 -15.73
CA TYR A 29 -4.89 -7.76 -14.99
C TYR A 29 -6.38 -7.60 -14.75
N CYS A 30 -6.99 -6.42 -14.97
CA CYS A 30 -8.43 -6.23 -14.70
C CYS A 30 -9.34 -7.17 -15.49
N ALA A 31 -8.89 -7.69 -16.65
CA ALA A 31 -9.67 -8.63 -17.45
C ALA A 31 -9.65 -10.08 -16.89
N THR A 32 -8.70 -10.39 -16.00
CA THR A 32 -8.41 -11.78 -15.58
C THR A 32 -8.39 -11.99 -14.07
N HIS A 33 -8.17 -10.93 -13.29
CA HIS A 33 -8.03 -10.98 -11.84
C HIS A 33 -8.90 -9.92 -11.17
N ASP A 34 -9.27 -10.19 -9.91
CA ASP A 34 -9.75 -9.15 -9.01
C ASP A 34 -8.57 -8.24 -8.63
N VAL A 35 -8.59 -6.98 -9.07
CA VAL A 35 -7.54 -5.99 -8.82
C VAL A 35 -8.04 -4.92 -7.87
N GLN A 36 -7.47 -4.88 -6.67
CA GLN A 36 -7.86 -3.99 -5.59
C GLN A 36 -6.77 -2.94 -5.35
N VAL A 37 -7.18 -1.68 -5.18
CA VAL A 37 -6.27 -0.57 -4.87
C VAL A 37 -6.50 -0.12 -3.44
N ILE A 38 -5.46 -0.18 -2.61
CA ILE A 38 -5.54 0.17 -1.18
C ILE A 38 -4.58 1.31 -0.84
N ASN A 39 -5.01 2.16 0.09
CA ASN A 39 -4.22 3.28 0.62
C ASN A 39 -4.37 3.36 2.15
N ALA A 40 -3.31 3.78 2.84
CA ALA A 40 -3.36 4.04 4.28
C ALA A 40 -3.53 5.54 4.52
N PHE A 41 -4.68 5.94 5.06
CA PHE A 41 -4.99 7.32 5.38
C PHE A 41 -4.20 7.80 6.60
N LEU A 42 -3.66 9.01 6.53
CA LEU A 42 -3.04 9.73 7.64
C LEU A 42 -3.57 11.17 7.71
N THR A 43 -3.88 11.64 8.92
CA THR A 43 -4.38 13.00 9.12
C THR A 43 -3.31 14.07 8.86
N ASN A 44 -2.04 13.72 9.04
CA ASN A 44 -0.91 14.65 8.95
C ASN A 44 -0.26 14.70 7.55
N GLU A 45 -0.79 13.96 6.57
CA GLU A 45 -0.31 14.09 5.19
C GLU A 45 -0.81 15.40 4.58
N HIS A 46 -0.04 15.96 3.64
CA HIS A 46 -0.37 17.21 2.96
C HIS A 46 -1.73 17.08 2.25
N GLU A 47 -2.52 18.16 2.20
CA GLU A 47 -3.85 18.12 1.57
C GLU A 47 -3.81 17.70 0.09
N ASP A 48 -2.71 18.02 -0.58
CA ASP A 48 -2.45 17.60 -1.96
C ASP A 48 -2.45 16.07 -2.13
N ASN A 49 -2.07 15.29 -1.11
CA ASN A 49 -2.17 13.82 -1.17
C ASN A 49 -3.62 13.37 -1.36
N ARG A 50 -4.59 14.08 -0.78
CA ARG A 50 -6.02 13.77 -0.95
C ARG A 50 -6.52 14.21 -2.31
N ARG A 51 -6.11 15.39 -2.79
CA ARG A 51 -6.41 15.84 -4.16
C ARG A 51 -5.88 14.81 -5.18
N PHE A 52 -4.61 14.47 -5.10
CA PHE A 52 -3.97 13.51 -6.01
C PHE A 52 -4.59 12.10 -5.93
N LEU A 53 -5.05 11.68 -4.75
CA LEU A 53 -5.80 10.43 -4.63
C LEU A 53 -7.10 10.46 -5.43
N LEU A 54 -7.84 11.58 -5.40
CA LEU A 54 -9.07 11.73 -6.17
C LEU A 54 -8.79 11.70 -7.68
N ASP A 55 -7.77 12.43 -8.14
CA ASP A 55 -7.32 12.39 -9.54
C ASP A 55 -6.95 10.96 -9.97
N CYS A 56 -6.27 10.22 -9.09
CA CYS A 56 -5.92 8.83 -9.36
C CYS A 56 -7.14 7.92 -9.43
N GLN A 57 -8.17 8.10 -8.60
CA GLN A 57 -9.40 7.30 -8.72
C GLN A 57 -10.09 7.51 -10.06
N GLU A 58 -10.15 8.77 -10.53
CA GLU A 58 -10.67 9.08 -11.86
C GLU A 58 -9.82 8.42 -12.95
N TRP A 59 -8.49 8.58 -12.86
CA TRP A 59 -7.57 7.99 -13.84
C TRP A 59 -7.57 6.45 -13.83
N PHE A 60 -7.76 5.83 -12.68
CA PHE A 60 -7.86 4.37 -12.52
C PHE A 60 -9.23 3.84 -12.97
N GLY A 61 -10.27 4.68 -13.02
CA GLY A 61 -11.63 4.26 -13.27
C GLY A 61 -12.26 3.44 -12.14
N GLN A 62 -11.68 3.47 -10.94
CA GLN A 62 -12.23 2.79 -9.76
C GLN A 62 -11.88 3.49 -8.45
N LYS A 63 -12.66 3.21 -7.41
CA LYS A 63 -12.43 3.76 -6.06
C LYS A 63 -11.23 3.08 -5.40
N ILE A 64 -10.50 3.85 -4.61
CA ILE A 64 -9.39 3.35 -3.78
C ILE A 64 -9.95 3.05 -2.39
N VAL A 65 -9.66 1.85 -1.87
CA VAL A 65 -10.01 1.48 -0.50
C VAL A 65 -9.05 2.18 0.45
N GLN A 66 -9.54 3.23 1.11
CA GLN A 66 -8.79 3.94 2.15
C GLN A 66 -8.99 3.26 3.50
N LEU A 67 -7.89 2.79 4.08
CA LEU A 67 -7.85 2.22 5.42
C LEU A 67 -7.39 3.30 6.40
N ARG A 68 -8.09 3.40 7.53
CA ARG A 68 -7.80 4.37 8.59
C ARG A 68 -7.59 3.67 9.92
N ASP A 69 -6.49 3.99 10.58
CA ASP A 69 -6.25 3.51 11.94
C ASP A 69 -7.17 4.23 12.94
N GLU A 70 -7.87 3.45 13.77
CA GLU A 70 -8.75 3.97 14.82
C GLU A 70 -8.00 4.15 16.15
N LYS A 71 -7.03 3.28 16.44
CA LYS A 71 -6.34 3.23 17.75
C LYS A 71 -5.60 4.53 18.08
N TYR A 72 -4.98 5.15 17.08
CA TYR A 72 -4.24 6.41 17.15
C TYR A 72 -4.93 7.52 16.35
N GLY A 73 -6.16 7.28 15.85
CA GLY A 73 -6.93 8.25 15.05
C GLY A 73 -6.28 8.61 13.70
N ALA A 74 -5.39 7.75 13.19
CA ALA A 74 -4.53 8.00 12.03
C ALA A 74 -3.62 9.23 12.16
N ASP A 75 -3.26 9.60 13.39
CA ASP A 75 -2.39 10.74 13.70
C ASP A 75 -0.99 10.27 14.13
N ILE A 76 0.03 10.68 13.39
CA ILE A 76 1.43 10.35 13.68
C ILE A 76 1.88 10.94 15.02
N ILE A 77 1.31 12.08 15.44
CA ILE A 77 1.64 12.73 16.71
C ILE A 77 1.16 11.87 17.88
N GLN A 78 -0.02 11.24 17.79
CA GLN A 78 -0.49 10.30 18.80
C GLN A 78 0.40 9.06 18.89
N VAL A 79 0.90 8.58 17.74
CA VAL A 79 1.89 7.49 17.74
C VAL A 79 3.15 7.91 18.47
N PHE A 80 3.74 9.06 18.14
CA PHE A 80 4.98 9.51 18.79
C PHE A 80 4.79 9.73 20.29
N ARG A 81 3.65 10.29 20.70
CA ARG A 81 3.33 10.49 22.12
C ARG A 81 3.25 9.17 22.89
N ARG A 82 2.64 8.14 22.31
CA ARG A 82 2.46 6.83 22.97
C ARG A 82 3.71 5.95 22.91
N GLU A 83 4.39 5.92 21.77
CA GLU A 83 5.59 5.11 21.57
C GLU A 83 6.84 5.78 22.17
N ARG A 84 6.77 7.09 22.52
CA ARG A 84 7.85 7.89 23.13
C ARG A 84 9.07 8.14 22.24
N PHE A 85 8.97 7.85 20.95
CA PHE A 85 10.01 8.17 19.96
C PHE A 85 9.43 8.34 18.55
N MET A 86 10.15 9.05 17.68
CA MET A 86 9.78 9.24 16.27
C MET A 86 10.44 8.23 15.33
N LYS A 87 11.68 7.83 15.61
CA LYS A 87 12.43 6.84 14.83
C LYS A 87 13.40 6.11 15.75
N SER A 88 13.49 4.80 15.60
CA SER A 88 14.52 3.98 16.24
C SER A 88 15.39 3.30 15.18
N ARG A 89 16.37 2.51 15.61
CA ARG A 89 17.15 1.64 14.73
C ARG A 89 16.27 0.69 13.91
N ASN A 90 15.07 0.37 14.40
CA ASN A 90 14.12 -0.51 13.74
C ASN A 90 13.10 0.26 12.84
N GLY A 91 13.35 1.55 12.59
CA GLY A 91 12.50 2.41 11.77
C GLY A 91 11.50 3.26 12.55
N ALA A 92 10.64 3.96 11.82
CA ALA A 92 9.60 4.82 12.39
C ALA A 92 8.39 3.99 12.84
N PRO A 93 7.88 4.19 14.07
CA PRO A 93 6.73 3.46 14.58
C PRO A 93 5.45 3.77 13.78
N CYS A 94 5.30 5.01 13.26
CA CYS A 94 4.17 5.37 12.41
C CYS A 94 4.11 4.53 11.11
N THR A 95 5.26 4.29 10.45
CA THR A 95 5.33 3.40 9.28
C THR A 95 4.90 1.97 9.62
N LYS A 96 5.27 1.48 10.80
CA LYS A 96 4.89 0.14 11.26
C LYS A 96 3.40 0.05 11.58
N LEU A 97 2.89 0.98 12.37
CA LEU A 97 1.56 0.93 12.97
C LEU A 97 0.48 1.41 12.00
N LEU A 98 0.67 2.60 11.43
CA LEU A 98 -0.37 3.27 10.64
C LEU A 98 -0.32 2.92 9.15
N LYS A 99 0.79 2.34 8.66
CA LYS A 99 0.92 1.90 7.27
C LYS A 99 0.99 0.37 7.18
N ARG A 100 2.10 -0.24 7.61
CA ARG A 100 2.31 -1.69 7.39
C ARG A 100 1.28 -2.58 8.07
N ARG A 101 1.10 -2.45 9.39
CA ARG A 101 0.15 -3.28 10.15
C ARG A 101 -1.29 -3.04 9.70
N LEU A 102 -1.67 -1.78 9.53
CA LEU A 102 -3.01 -1.41 9.05
C LEU A 102 -3.34 -2.02 7.68
N LEU A 103 -2.42 -1.90 6.71
CA LEU A 103 -2.65 -2.48 5.39
C LEU A 103 -2.64 -4.02 5.45
N ASP A 104 -1.82 -4.61 6.33
CA ASP A 104 -1.74 -6.06 6.51
C ASP A 104 -3.01 -6.68 7.11
N THR A 105 -3.85 -5.94 7.85
CA THR A 105 -5.14 -6.46 8.34
C THR A 105 -6.16 -6.68 7.23
N TRP A 106 -5.99 -6.02 6.09
CA TRP A 106 -6.90 -6.13 4.95
C TRP A 106 -6.43 -7.18 3.93
N LYS A 107 -5.12 -7.38 3.82
CA LYS A 107 -4.51 -8.35 2.91
C LYS A 107 -4.87 -9.78 3.33
N GLN A 108 -5.05 -10.64 2.33
CA GLN A 108 -5.33 -12.06 2.54
C GLN A 108 -4.15 -12.92 2.06
N PRO A 109 -3.98 -14.13 2.61
CA PRO A 109 -3.05 -15.11 2.05
C PRO A 109 -3.27 -15.32 0.54
N GLY A 110 -2.18 -15.46 -0.22
CA GLY A 110 -2.24 -15.65 -1.68
C GLY A 110 -2.45 -14.37 -2.50
N ASN A 111 -2.64 -13.21 -1.87
CA ASN A 111 -2.66 -11.93 -2.61
C ASN A 111 -1.30 -11.67 -3.28
N ILE A 112 -1.34 -11.27 -4.56
CA ILE A 112 -0.17 -10.78 -5.28
C ILE A 112 -0.07 -9.28 -5.04
N MET A 113 1.01 -8.85 -4.42
CA MET A 113 1.23 -7.44 -4.09
C MET A 113 1.88 -6.69 -5.25
N VAL A 114 1.35 -5.50 -5.55
CA VAL A 114 1.97 -4.53 -6.46
C VAL A 114 2.41 -3.31 -5.65
N PHE A 115 3.69 -2.95 -5.79
CA PHE A 115 4.30 -1.78 -5.15
C PHE A 115 4.89 -0.86 -6.22
N GLY A 116 4.97 0.44 -5.91
CA GLY A 116 5.62 1.42 -6.78
C GLY A 116 7.10 1.57 -6.50
N TYR A 117 7.87 0.48 -6.58
CA TYR A 117 9.33 0.55 -6.54
C TYR A 117 9.88 0.82 -7.93
N THR A 118 10.87 1.69 -8.04
CA THR A 118 11.55 1.97 -9.32
C THR A 118 12.76 1.06 -9.53
N ALA A 119 13.43 1.17 -10.68
CA ALA A 119 14.60 0.37 -11.02
C ALA A 119 15.77 0.60 -10.04
N GLU A 120 15.81 1.74 -9.36
CA GLU A 120 16.81 2.10 -8.35
C GLU A 120 16.51 1.48 -6.97
N GLU A 121 15.35 0.84 -6.80
CA GLU A 121 14.85 0.34 -5.52
C GLU A 121 14.74 -1.20 -5.47
N VAL A 122 15.51 -1.91 -6.31
CA VAL A 122 15.50 -3.38 -6.41
C VAL A 122 15.72 -4.04 -5.06
N ASP A 123 16.69 -3.55 -4.27
CA ASP A 123 16.98 -4.07 -2.93
C ASP A 123 15.76 -4.04 -2.02
N ARG A 124 14.89 -3.02 -2.14
CA ARG A 124 13.66 -2.89 -1.33
C ARG A 124 12.63 -3.95 -1.68
N LEU A 125 12.58 -4.37 -2.95
CA LEU A 125 11.71 -5.45 -3.41
C LEU A 125 12.25 -6.81 -2.94
N GLU A 126 13.55 -7.01 -2.97
CA GLU A 126 14.20 -8.25 -2.52
C GLU A 126 14.04 -8.41 -1.00
N ASP A 127 14.32 -7.37 -0.23
CA ASP A 127 14.02 -7.27 1.20
C ASP A 127 12.56 -7.64 1.52
N PHE A 128 11.62 -7.19 0.68
CA PHE A 128 10.21 -7.51 0.87
C PHE A 128 9.95 -9.00 0.66
N ARG A 129 10.51 -9.60 -0.40
CA ARG A 129 10.34 -11.01 -0.74
C ARG A 129 10.95 -11.91 0.32
N GLU A 130 12.16 -11.61 0.79
CA GLU A 130 12.83 -12.37 1.85
C GLU A 130 12.03 -12.33 3.17
N ARG A 131 11.50 -11.16 3.55
CA ARG A 131 10.70 -11.02 4.78
C ARG A 131 9.29 -11.59 4.66
N ASN A 132 8.80 -11.85 3.44
CA ASN A 132 7.45 -12.32 3.18
C ASN A 132 7.45 -13.48 2.16
N PRO A 133 8.07 -14.63 2.49
CA PRO A 133 8.19 -15.76 1.54
C PRO A 133 6.83 -16.29 1.05
N ASN A 134 5.78 -16.12 1.86
CA ASN A 134 4.41 -16.55 1.54
C ASN A 134 3.53 -15.46 0.92
N ARG A 135 4.09 -14.29 0.56
CA ARG A 135 3.35 -13.20 -0.11
C ARG A 135 3.99 -12.90 -1.47
N PRO A 136 3.40 -13.40 -2.57
CA PRO A 136 3.92 -13.12 -3.90
C PRO A 136 3.86 -11.61 -4.21
N SER A 137 4.83 -11.11 -4.99
CA SER A 137 4.90 -9.72 -5.44
C SER A 137 5.21 -9.64 -6.94
N SER A 138 4.50 -8.78 -7.66
CA SER A 138 4.72 -8.57 -9.10
C SER A 138 5.86 -7.58 -9.36
N ARG A 139 6.63 -7.81 -10.41
CA ARG A 139 7.50 -6.82 -11.05
C ARG A 139 6.75 -6.34 -12.30
N LEU A 140 6.29 -5.10 -12.28
CA LEU A 140 5.66 -4.42 -13.41
C LEU A 140 6.64 -3.44 -14.04
#